data_AF-A0A7S3KT04-F1
#
_entry.id   AF-A0A7S3KT04-F1
#
_cell.length_a   1.000
_cell.length_b   1.000
_cell.length_c   1.000
_cell.angle_alpha   90.00
_cell.angle_beta   90.00
_cell.angle_gamma   90.00
#
_symmetry.space_group_name_H-M   'P 1'
#
loop_
_entity.id
_entity.type
_entity.pdbx_description
1 polymer ?
#
loop_
_entity_poly.entity_id
_entity_poly.type
_entity_poly.pdbx_seq_one_letter_code
_entity_poly.pdbx_strand_id
1 'polypeptide(L)'
;KMSRKRTYKNFEESKYGSKNTTTSTKETQKKKSQAMLQRFFKSNVEEYKFKDDFEQENIKIWAWNINGIRAFLTKGVLKTFLEQHTPDILCLYETKIDQDTLLKMNIKKYFPKEYYQVWNCCKPPRKGYSGTAVFVKGVKPLRISKDFGTHNKEGRCITLEFEKFYLVSTYVPNSGQGLKRLGYRVEE
;
A
#
# COMPACT_ATOMS: atom_id res chain seq x y z
N LYS A 1 -57.22 -36.21 -23.08
CA LYS A 1 -56.68 -37.38 -23.82
C LYS A 1 -55.41 -36.96 -24.54
N MET A 2 -54.31 -37.69 -24.29
CA MET A 2 -53.12 -37.92 -25.13
C MET A 2 -52.84 -36.92 -26.28
N SER A 3 -51.71 -36.22 -26.24
CA SER A 3 -50.45 -36.63 -26.89
C SER A 3 -50.56 -36.72 -28.40
N ARG A 4 -49.68 -36.01 -29.12
CA ARG A 4 -48.68 -36.65 -30.00
C ARG A 4 -47.80 -35.61 -30.69
N LYS A 5 -46.50 -35.81 -30.51
CA LYS A 5 -45.41 -35.35 -31.38
C LYS A 5 -45.65 -35.79 -32.83
N ARG A 6 -45.20 -35.01 -33.81
CA ARG A 6 -44.67 -35.53 -35.08
C ARG A 6 -43.68 -34.55 -35.73
N THR A 7 -42.45 -35.04 -35.85
CA THR A 7 -41.32 -34.64 -36.71
C THR A 7 -41.63 -34.78 -38.20
N TYR A 8 -41.01 -33.96 -39.08
CA TYR A 8 -40.37 -34.31 -40.38
C TYR A 8 -39.58 -33.05 -40.84
N LYS A 9 -38.24 -33.05 -40.91
CA LYS A 9 -37.28 -33.48 -41.95
C LYS A 9 -37.26 -32.64 -43.24
N ASN A 10 -36.09 -32.01 -43.44
CA ASN A 10 -35.35 -31.70 -44.67
C ASN A 10 -35.76 -30.50 -45.55
N PHE A 11 -34.82 -29.55 -45.66
CA PHE A 11 -34.44 -28.95 -46.94
C PHE A 11 -32.91 -28.78 -46.96
N GLU A 12 -32.24 -29.47 -47.87
CA GLU A 12 -30.86 -29.17 -48.28
C GLU A 12 -30.92 -28.34 -49.56
N GLU A 13 -30.10 -27.29 -49.60
CA GLU A 13 -29.39 -26.75 -50.77
C GLU A 13 -28.44 -25.66 -50.22
N SER A 14 -27.29 -25.31 -50.77
CA SER A 14 -26.19 -26.03 -51.40
C SER A 14 -24.99 -25.05 -51.39
N LYS A 15 -23.77 -25.60 -51.26
CA LYS A 15 -22.46 -25.11 -51.73
C LYS A 15 -22.04 -23.64 -51.49
N TYR A 16 -20.95 -23.45 -50.75
CA TYR A 16 -19.61 -23.07 -51.27
C TYR A 16 -18.60 -23.03 -50.10
N GLY A 17 -17.46 -23.68 -50.24
CA GLY A 17 -16.52 -23.93 -49.13
C GLY A 17 -15.51 -22.81 -48.86
N SER A 18 -15.01 -22.76 -47.63
CA SER A 18 -13.60 -22.46 -47.34
C SER A 18 -13.19 -22.91 -45.92
N LYS A 19 -12.07 -23.65 -45.91
CA LYS A 19 -11.21 -24.16 -44.83
C LYS A 19 -11.30 -23.49 -43.44
N ASN A 20 -11.67 -24.25 -42.41
CA ASN A 20 -11.46 -23.91 -41.00
C ASN A 20 -10.24 -24.68 -40.43
N THR A 21 -9.05 -24.10 -40.56
CA THR A 21 -7.79 -24.56 -39.90
C THR A 21 -7.21 -23.51 -38.95
N THR A 22 -8.01 -22.55 -38.50
CA THR A 22 -7.53 -21.34 -37.81
C THR A 22 -7.89 -21.24 -36.32
N THR A 23 -8.56 -22.26 -35.76
CA THR A 23 -9.05 -22.22 -34.36
C THR A 23 -8.02 -22.78 -33.37
N SER A 24 -7.32 -23.86 -33.73
CA SER A 24 -6.35 -24.55 -32.85
C SER A 24 -5.07 -23.74 -32.58
N THR A 25 -4.54 -23.03 -33.58
CA THR A 25 -3.31 -22.24 -33.45
C THR A 25 -3.49 -20.96 -32.64
N LYS A 26 -4.66 -20.30 -32.73
CA LYS A 26 -4.98 -19.09 -31.96
C LYS A 26 -5.19 -19.38 -30.47
N GLU A 27 -5.86 -20.48 -30.11
CA GLU A 27 -6.00 -20.90 -28.72
C GLU A 27 -4.66 -21.32 -28.10
N THR A 28 -3.82 -22.01 -28.86
CA THR A 28 -2.50 -22.44 -28.40
C THR A 28 -1.53 -21.26 -28.22
N GLN A 29 -1.59 -20.25 -29.10
CA GLN A 29 -0.85 -18.99 -28.93
C GLN A 29 -1.36 -18.16 -27.75
N LYS A 30 -2.68 -18.11 -27.53
CA LYS A 30 -3.28 -17.41 -26.37
C LYS A 30 -2.94 -18.09 -25.04
N LYS A 31 -2.88 -19.43 -25.00
CA LYS A 31 -2.44 -20.19 -23.82
C LYS A 31 -0.92 -20.05 -23.57
N LYS A 32 -0.08 -20.06 -24.62
CA LYS A 32 1.35 -19.81 -24.49
C LYS A 32 1.66 -18.38 -24.04
N SER A 33 0.94 -17.37 -24.52
CA SER A 33 1.12 -15.97 -24.09
C SER A 33 0.63 -15.76 -22.65
N GLN A 34 -0.49 -16.38 -22.26
CA GLN A 34 -0.95 -16.37 -20.87
C GLN A 34 0.02 -17.09 -19.93
N ALA A 35 0.54 -18.26 -20.32
CA ALA A 35 1.54 -18.98 -19.51
C ALA A 35 2.87 -18.20 -19.42
N MET A 36 3.30 -17.54 -20.49
CA MET A 36 4.47 -16.67 -20.49
C MET A 36 4.25 -15.45 -19.60
N LEU A 37 3.11 -14.77 -19.70
CA LEU A 37 2.73 -13.66 -18.82
C LEU A 37 2.67 -14.13 -17.36
N GLN A 38 2.05 -15.27 -17.09
CA GLN A 38 1.94 -15.83 -15.75
C GLN A 38 3.31 -16.24 -15.18
N ARG A 39 4.24 -16.68 -16.04
CA ARG A 39 5.63 -16.99 -15.68
C ARG A 39 6.47 -15.72 -15.50
N PHE A 40 6.21 -14.67 -16.28
CA PHE A 40 6.80 -13.33 -16.15
C PHE A 40 6.29 -12.62 -14.87
N PHE A 41 5.01 -12.78 -14.53
CA PHE A 41 4.45 -12.32 -13.25
C PHE A 41 4.95 -13.15 -12.07
N LYS A 42 5.18 -14.47 -12.25
CA LYS A 42 5.80 -15.32 -11.21
C LYS A 42 7.29 -15.04 -11.01
N SER A 43 8.03 -14.63 -12.05
CA SER A 43 9.48 -14.41 -11.95
C SER A 43 9.88 -13.02 -11.45
N ASN A 44 8.94 -12.07 -11.34
CA ASN A 44 9.22 -10.69 -10.93
C ASN A 44 8.54 -10.25 -9.63
N VAL A 45 8.16 -11.16 -8.75
CA VAL A 45 7.68 -10.82 -7.40
C VAL A 45 8.32 -11.73 -6.36
N GLU A 46 9.63 -11.66 -6.22
CA GLU A 46 10.22 -12.01 -4.93
C GLU A 46 9.89 -10.88 -3.95
N GLU A 47 8.86 -11.13 -3.14
CA GLU A 47 8.53 -10.28 -1.99
C GLU A 47 9.76 -10.19 -1.07
N TYR A 48 10.09 -8.98 -0.60
CA TYR A 48 11.26 -8.79 0.24
C TYR A 48 11.09 -9.53 1.57
N LYS A 49 12.05 -10.39 1.93
CA LYS A 49 12.06 -11.10 3.21
C LYS A 49 12.63 -10.19 4.30
N PHE A 50 11.75 -9.70 5.16
CA PHE A 50 12.14 -8.93 6.35
C PHE A 50 12.78 -9.82 7.42
N LYS A 51 13.71 -9.24 8.17
CA LYS A 51 14.31 -9.81 9.38
C LYS A 51 13.43 -9.54 10.60
N ASP A 52 13.62 -10.33 11.65
CA ASP A 52 12.88 -10.20 12.91
C ASP A 52 13.39 -9.04 13.78
N ASP A 53 14.69 -8.71 13.71
CA ASP A 53 15.26 -7.55 14.41
C ASP A 53 16.47 -6.94 13.65
N PHE A 54 16.93 -5.78 14.13
CA PHE A 54 18.15 -5.12 13.66
C PHE A 54 19.40 -5.85 14.16
N GLU A 55 20.30 -6.17 13.23
CA GLU A 55 21.60 -6.78 13.52
C GLU A 55 22.70 -5.75 13.84
N GLN A 56 22.53 -4.53 13.32
CA GLN A 56 23.51 -3.46 13.44
C GLN A 56 23.48 -2.80 14.83
N GLU A 57 24.65 -2.41 15.32
CA GLU A 57 24.81 -1.82 16.66
C GLU A 57 24.20 -0.41 16.76
N ASN A 58 24.18 0.34 15.66
CA ASN A 58 23.67 1.71 15.63
C ASN A 58 22.47 1.81 14.68
N ILE A 59 21.35 2.35 15.18
CA ILE A 59 20.13 2.55 14.40
C ILE A 59 19.95 4.04 14.11
N LYS A 60 19.87 4.42 12.84
CA LYS A 60 19.61 5.80 12.40
C LYS A 60 18.11 6.04 12.24
N ILE A 61 17.57 6.84 13.16
CA ILE A 61 16.15 7.20 13.17
C ILE A 61 15.98 8.65 12.75
N TRP A 62 15.13 8.89 11.76
CA TRP A 62 14.76 10.23 11.30
C TRP A 62 13.28 10.50 11.54
N ALA A 63 12.96 11.68 12.01
CA ALA A 63 11.58 12.11 12.23
C ALA A 63 11.33 13.45 11.54
N TRP A 64 10.34 13.50 10.65
CA TRP A 64 10.10 14.67 9.81
C TRP A 64 8.61 14.94 9.61
N ASN A 65 8.19 16.14 10.00
CA ASN A 65 6.93 16.70 9.54
C ASN A 65 7.07 17.21 8.10
N ILE A 66 6.41 16.52 7.16
CA ILE A 66 6.56 16.77 5.72
C ILE A 66 5.46 17.65 5.13
N ASN A 67 4.47 18.05 5.94
CA ASN A 67 3.35 18.90 5.50
C ASN A 67 2.66 18.41 4.20
N GLY A 68 2.49 17.10 4.06
CA GLY A 68 1.75 16.46 2.97
C GLY A 68 2.60 15.55 2.07
N ILE A 69 2.25 14.26 2.07
CA ILE A 69 2.99 13.22 1.34
C ILE A 69 2.98 13.44 -0.18
N ARG A 70 1.90 13.99 -0.74
CA ARG A 70 1.80 14.17 -2.19
C ARG A 70 2.86 15.14 -2.69
N ALA A 71 2.99 16.30 -2.04
CA ALA A 71 4.00 17.29 -2.39
C ALA A 71 5.42 16.76 -2.14
N PHE A 72 5.60 16.01 -1.06
CA PHE A 72 6.87 15.37 -0.71
C PHE A 72 7.36 14.40 -1.80
N LEU A 73 6.43 13.66 -2.42
CA LEU A 73 6.72 12.74 -3.52
C LEU A 73 6.89 13.46 -4.86
N THR A 74 5.98 14.37 -5.23
CA THR A 74 6.02 15.03 -6.55
C THR A 74 7.23 15.93 -6.74
N LYS A 75 7.72 16.54 -5.66
CA LYS A 75 8.93 17.37 -5.67
C LYS A 75 10.23 16.55 -5.65
N GLY A 76 10.17 15.22 -5.59
CA GLY A 76 11.35 14.34 -5.54
C GLY A 76 12.10 14.35 -4.21
N VAL A 77 11.60 15.03 -3.18
CA VAL A 77 12.30 15.21 -1.89
C VAL A 77 12.57 13.86 -1.23
N LEU A 78 11.58 12.96 -1.22
CA LEU A 78 11.78 11.61 -0.66
C LEU A 78 12.93 10.87 -1.35
N LYS A 79 12.97 10.92 -2.68
CA LYS A 79 13.96 10.18 -3.48
C LYS A 79 15.36 10.66 -3.13
N THR A 80 15.61 11.96 -3.22
CA THR A 80 16.91 12.57 -2.90
C THR A 80 17.32 12.30 -1.45
N PHE A 81 16.38 12.39 -0.51
CA PHE A 81 16.66 12.12 0.90
C PHE A 81 17.08 10.66 1.14
N LEU A 82 16.35 9.70 0.56
CA LEU A 82 16.69 8.28 0.70
C LEU A 82 18.04 7.93 0.06
N GLU A 83 18.39 8.55 -1.06
CA GLU A 83 19.70 8.37 -1.72
C GLU A 83 20.87 8.88 -0.86
N GLN A 84 20.66 9.97 -0.11
CA GLN A 84 21.72 10.60 0.69
C GLN A 84 21.88 10.00 2.09
N HIS A 85 20.78 9.62 2.73
CA HIS A 85 20.80 9.29 4.17
C HIS A 85 20.49 7.83 4.48
N THR A 86 19.67 7.15 3.67
CA THR A 86 19.28 5.73 3.86
C THR A 86 18.95 5.36 5.33
N PRO A 87 17.95 6.00 5.96
CA PRO A 87 17.64 5.76 7.37
C PRO A 87 17.22 4.31 7.65
N ASP A 88 17.48 3.83 8.86
CA ASP A 88 16.96 2.53 9.31
C ASP A 88 15.48 2.64 9.67
N ILE A 89 15.11 3.78 10.26
CA ILE A 89 13.73 4.12 10.58
C ILE A 89 13.45 5.56 10.13
N LEU A 90 12.39 5.75 9.35
CA LEU A 90 11.89 7.06 8.94
C LEU A 90 10.47 7.26 9.46
N CYS A 91 10.28 8.26 10.30
CA CYS A 91 9.00 8.70 10.83
C CYS A 91 8.54 9.95 10.07
N LEU A 92 7.38 9.89 9.42
CA LEU A 92 6.78 11.01 8.70
C LEU A 92 5.51 11.48 9.40
N TYR A 93 5.39 12.80 9.57
CA TYR A 93 4.24 13.45 10.19
C TYR A 93 3.54 14.40 9.21
N GLU A 94 2.26 14.66 9.45
CA GLU A 94 1.38 15.40 8.54
C GLU A 94 1.42 14.80 7.13
N THR A 95 1.21 13.49 7.01
CA THR A 95 1.11 12.85 5.69
C THR A 95 -0.08 13.37 4.89
N LYS A 96 -1.14 13.84 5.58
CA LYS A 96 -2.32 14.52 5.01
C LYS A 96 -3.04 13.71 3.94
N ILE A 97 -2.99 12.39 4.05
CA ILE A 97 -3.61 11.46 3.11
C ILE A 97 -4.60 10.55 3.84
N ASP A 98 -5.72 10.29 3.17
CA ASP A 98 -6.70 9.29 3.59
C ASP A 98 -6.35 7.89 3.04
N GLN A 99 -6.89 6.85 3.68
CA GLN A 99 -6.62 5.45 3.34
C GLN A 99 -6.98 5.11 1.90
N ASP A 100 -8.12 5.60 1.39
CA ASP A 100 -8.58 5.27 0.04
C ASP A 100 -7.65 5.86 -1.01
N THR A 101 -7.23 7.11 -0.83
CA THR A 101 -6.28 7.76 -1.72
C THR A 101 -4.91 7.10 -1.65
N LEU A 102 -4.46 6.72 -0.44
CA LEU A 102 -3.19 5.99 -0.26
C LEU A 102 -3.17 4.70 -1.10
N LEU A 103 -4.27 3.94 -1.08
CA LEU A 103 -4.43 2.72 -1.88
C LEU A 103 -4.52 3.01 -3.38
N LYS A 104 -5.37 3.97 -3.79
CA LYS A 104 -5.56 4.33 -5.21
C LYS A 104 -4.29 4.85 -5.88
N MET A 105 -3.50 5.67 -5.18
CA MET A 105 -2.24 6.22 -5.72
C MET A 105 -1.09 5.22 -5.69
N ASN A 106 -1.26 4.07 -5.01
CA ASN A 106 -0.22 3.08 -4.78
C ASN A 106 1.08 3.72 -4.26
N ILE A 107 0.98 4.59 -3.24
CA ILE A 107 2.13 5.34 -2.71
C ILE A 107 3.26 4.43 -2.23
N LYS A 108 2.93 3.21 -1.81
CA LYS A 108 3.91 2.24 -1.33
C LYS A 108 5.07 2.03 -2.32
N LYS A 109 4.81 2.14 -3.63
CA LYS A 109 5.81 1.97 -4.70
C LYS A 109 6.94 3.01 -4.72
N TYR A 110 6.77 4.15 -4.04
CA TYR A 110 7.79 5.21 -4.02
C TYR A 110 8.91 4.95 -3.01
N PHE A 111 8.75 3.93 -2.16
CA PHE A 111 9.76 3.52 -1.21
C PHE A 111 10.41 2.22 -1.69
N PRO A 112 11.71 2.00 -1.39
CA PRO A 112 12.36 0.72 -1.66
C PRO A 112 11.61 -0.43 -0.97
N LYS A 113 11.62 -1.61 -1.60
CA LYS A 113 10.90 -2.81 -1.12
C LYS A 113 11.37 -3.27 0.25
N GLU A 114 12.58 -2.90 0.63
CA GLU A 114 13.23 -3.14 1.92
C GLU A 114 12.56 -2.36 3.06
N TYR A 115 11.75 -1.34 2.79
CA TYR A 115 11.09 -0.56 3.84
C TYR A 115 9.70 -1.11 4.16
N TYR A 116 9.57 -1.68 5.36
CA TYR A 116 8.29 -2.02 5.95
C TYR A 116 7.51 -0.76 6.28
N GLN A 117 6.31 -0.61 5.75
CA GLN A 117 5.55 0.64 5.85
C GLN A 117 4.34 0.51 6.76
N VAL A 118 4.29 1.33 7.80
CA VAL A 118 3.15 1.46 8.69
C VAL A 118 2.51 2.82 8.49
N TRP A 119 1.24 2.85 8.10
CA TRP A 119 0.49 4.08 7.88
C TRP A 119 -0.62 4.20 8.92
N ASN A 120 -0.78 5.38 9.51
CA ASN A 120 -1.89 5.73 10.36
C ASN A 120 -2.56 7.02 9.85
N CYS A 121 -3.64 6.85 9.09
CA CYS A 121 -4.41 7.94 8.52
C CYS A 121 -5.53 8.37 9.48
N CYS A 122 -5.93 9.64 9.44
CA CYS A 122 -7.08 10.14 10.18
C CYS A 122 -8.39 9.41 9.78
N LYS A 123 -9.22 9.07 10.76
CA LYS A 123 -10.50 8.35 10.64
C LYS A 123 -11.59 9.04 11.49
N PRO A 124 -12.73 9.46 10.92
CA PRO A 124 -13.07 9.39 9.49
C PRO A 124 -12.13 10.26 8.63
N PRO A 125 -12.09 10.02 7.30
CA PRO A 125 -11.26 10.80 6.40
C PRO A 125 -11.53 12.30 6.52
N ARG A 126 -10.48 13.05 6.85
CA ARG A 126 -10.49 14.52 6.84
C ARG A 126 -9.45 14.97 5.83
N LYS A 127 -9.92 15.51 4.70
CA LYS A 127 -9.05 15.89 3.58
C LYS A 127 -7.97 16.85 4.07
N GLY A 128 -6.71 16.50 3.84
CA GLY A 128 -5.57 17.35 4.21
C GLY A 128 -5.25 17.40 5.71
N TYR A 129 -5.79 16.50 6.54
CA TYR A 129 -5.66 16.56 7.99
C TYR A 129 -4.76 15.45 8.56
N SER A 130 -3.79 15.86 9.39
CA SER A 130 -2.95 14.97 10.22
C SER A 130 -2.37 13.78 9.43
N GLY A 131 -2.19 12.64 10.10
CA GLY A 131 -1.68 11.40 9.54
C GLY A 131 -0.19 11.23 9.80
N THR A 132 0.18 10.00 10.14
CA THR A 132 1.56 9.59 10.43
C THR A 132 1.91 8.34 9.63
N ALA A 133 3.20 8.18 9.34
CA ALA A 133 3.73 6.97 8.73
C ALA A 133 5.10 6.66 9.30
N VAL A 134 5.42 5.38 9.45
CA VAL A 134 6.76 4.91 9.84
C VAL A 134 7.23 3.89 8.81
N PHE A 135 8.47 4.03 8.38
CA PHE A 135 9.13 3.17 7.42
C PHE A 135 10.34 2.53 8.10
N VAL A 136 10.44 1.21 8.08
CA VAL A 136 11.50 0.45 8.76
C VAL A 136 12.26 -0.36 7.72
N LYS A 137 13.55 -0.10 7.56
CA LYS A 137 14.40 -0.77 6.57
C LYS A 137 14.81 -2.16 7.07
N GLY A 138 14.58 -3.18 6.26
CA GLY A 138 15.09 -4.54 6.46
C GLY A 138 14.40 -5.35 7.56
N VAL A 139 13.69 -4.70 8.49
CA VAL A 139 13.13 -5.31 9.70
C VAL A 139 11.62 -5.16 9.75
N LYS A 140 10.93 -6.21 10.19
CA LYS A 140 9.49 -6.19 10.45
C LYS A 140 9.27 -6.07 11.97
N PRO A 141 8.51 -5.07 12.45
CA PRO A 141 8.15 -4.98 13.86
C PRO A 141 7.39 -6.21 14.35
N LEU A 142 7.67 -6.65 15.57
CA LEU A 142 6.97 -7.75 16.25
C LEU A 142 5.49 -7.43 16.44
N ARG A 143 5.21 -6.18 16.84
CA ARG A 143 3.85 -5.66 17.02
C ARG A 143 3.74 -4.23 16.53
N ILE A 144 2.56 -3.90 16.05
CA ILE A 144 2.20 -2.57 15.58
C ILE A 144 0.93 -2.14 16.31
N SER A 145 1.01 -1.03 17.03
CA SER A 145 -0.15 -0.37 17.64
C SER A 145 -0.30 1.03 17.04
N LYS A 146 -1.54 1.48 16.86
CA LYS A 146 -1.86 2.77 16.25
C LYS A 146 -2.77 3.53 17.18
N ASP A 147 -2.35 4.76 17.47
CA ASP A 147 -2.97 5.62 18.45
C ASP A 147 -3.15 4.94 19.83
N PHE A 148 -3.67 5.68 20.82
CA PHE A 148 -3.89 5.18 22.16
C PHE A 148 -5.02 5.98 22.84
N GLY A 149 -5.59 5.41 23.90
CA GLY A 149 -6.63 6.05 24.70
C GLY A 149 -7.84 6.54 23.90
N THR A 150 -8.32 7.73 24.25
CA THR A 150 -9.40 8.45 23.57
C THR A 150 -8.96 9.00 22.20
N HIS A 151 -7.66 9.08 21.95
CA HIS A 151 -7.02 9.72 20.79
C HIS A 151 -6.83 8.78 19.59
N ASN A 152 -7.80 7.91 19.34
CA ASN A 152 -7.66 6.75 18.44
C ASN A 152 -8.02 6.97 16.96
N LYS A 153 -8.15 8.24 16.55
CA LYS A 153 -8.79 8.60 15.27
C LYS A 153 -8.06 9.65 14.46
N GLU A 154 -7.19 10.48 15.05
CA GLU A 154 -6.51 11.54 14.31
C GLU A 154 -5.26 11.06 13.55
N GLY A 155 -4.90 9.78 13.69
CA GLY A 155 -3.75 9.18 13.01
C GLY A 155 -2.43 9.76 13.50
N ARG A 156 -2.29 9.94 14.82
CA ARG A 156 -1.21 10.73 15.44
C ARG A 156 -0.10 9.90 16.03
N CYS A 157 -0.33 8.64 16.38
CA CYS A 157 0.70 7.79 16.98
C CYS A 157 0.81 6.45 16.26
N ILE A 158 2.06 6.01 16.07
CA ILE A 158 2.41 4.65 15.69
C ILE A 158 3.42 4.15 16.71
N THR A 159 3.12 3.03 17.35
CA THR A 159 4.04 2.31 18.22
C THR A 159 4.48 1.02 17.55
N LEU A 160 5.79 0.84 17.41
CA LEU A 160 6.42 -0.36 16.88
C LEU A 160 7.19 -1.06 17.99
N GLU A 161 6.97 -2.36 18.14
CA GLU A 161 7.69 -3.22 19.06
C GLU A 161 8.77 -3.99 18.31
N PHE A 162 9.99 -3.96 18.84
CA PHE A 162 11.14 -4.75 18.42
C PHE A 162 11.66 -5.55 19.62
N GLU A 163 12.54 -6.53 19.40
CA GLU A 163 13.02 -7.40 20.49
C GLU A 163 13.68 -6.62 21.62
N LYS A 164 14.40 -5.54 21.29
CA LYS A 164 15.22 -4.79 22.24
C LYS A 164 14.63 -3.44 22.66
N PHE A 165 13.65 -2.92 21.93
CA PHE A 165 13.09 -1.59 22.19
C PHE A 165 11.71 -1.38 21.58
N TYR A 166 11.03 -0.34 22.05
CA TYR A 166 9.82 0.19 21.42
C TYR A 166 10.14 1.53 20.75
N LEU A 167 9.64 1.73 19.54
CA LEU A 167 9.57 3.04 18.91
C LEU A 167 8.17 3.60 19.07
N VAL A 168 8.04 4.74 19.76
CA VAL A 168 6.80 5.51 19.82
C VAL A 168 6.97 6.75 18.94
N SER A 169 6.31 6.76 17.78
CA SER A 169 6.35 7.85 16.82
C SER A 169 5.04 8.64 16.89
N THR A 170 5.11 9.88 17.38
CA THR A 170 3.92 10.67 17.70
C THR A 170 3.95 12.08 17.12
N TYR A 171 2.83 12.50 16.54
CA TYR A 171 2.54 13.87 16.11
C TYR A 171 1.52 14.51 17.06
N VAL A 172 2.04 15.21 18.06
CA VAL A 172 1.26 15.87 19.12
C VAL A 172 0.30 16.92 18.52
N PRO A 173 -0.96 16.99 18.97
CA PRO A 173 -1.90 18.00 18.52
C PRO A 173 -1.40 19.43 18.79
N ASN A 174 -1.51 20.30 17.79
CA ASN A 174 -1.31 21.73 17.98
C ASN A 174 -2.49 22.32 18.78
N SER A 175 -2.20 23.25 19.70
CA SER A 175 -3.19 24.01 20.48
C SER A 175 -4.11 24.90 19.63
N GLY A 176 -3.84 25.01 18.32
CA GLY A 176 -4.63 25.76 17.37
C GLY A 176 -4.44 27.27 17.49
N GLN A 177 -4.92 28.00 16.48
CA GLN A 177 -4.91 29.45 16.50
C GLN A 177 -5.76 29.98 17.65
N GLY A 178 -5.20 30.90 18.44
CA GLY A 178 -5.86 31.42 19.64
C GLY A 178 -6.05 30.38 20.74
N LEU A 179 -5.24 29.31 20.77
CA LEU A 179 -5.23 28.30 21.83
C LEU A 179 -6.55 27.52 21.99
N LYS A 180 -7.37 27.48 20.94
CA LYS A 180 -8.69 26.80 20.94
C LYS A 180 -8.66 25.32 21.33
N ARG A 181 -7.50 24.66 21.20
CA ARG A 181 -7.27 23.25 21.56
C ARG A 181 -6.26 23.09 22.68
N LEU A 182 -5.95 24.13 23.45
CA LEU A 182 -4.97 24.03 24.53
C LEU A 182 -5.43 23.04 25.61
N GLY A 183 -6.69 23.10 26.05
CA GLY A 183 -7.24 22.14 27.02
C GLY A 183 -7.08 20.70 26.52
N TYR A 184 -7.53 20.45 25.29
CA TYR A 184 -7.36 19.16 24.62
C TYR A 184 -5.90 18.67 24.56
N ARG A 185 -4.90 19.55 24.43
CA ARG A 185 -3.48 19.16 24.37
C ARG A 185 -2.89 18.83 25.75
N VAL A 186 -3.41 19.44 26.80
CA VAL A 186 -2.87 19.33 28.16
C VAL A 186 -3.50 18.17 28.93
N GLU A 187 -4.79 17.93 28.71
CA GLU A 187 -5.58 16.95 29.45
C GLU A 187 -5.53 15.54 28.85
N GLU A 188 -5.19 15.43 27.57
CA GLU A 188 -5.30 14.21 26.78
C GLU A 188 -4.03 13.92 25.96
#